data_AF-A0A8D8E1H6-F1
#
_entry.id   AF-A0A8D8E1H6-F1
#
_cell.length_a   1.000
_cell.length_b   1.000
_cell.length_c   1.000
_cell.angle_alpha   90.00
_cell.angle_beta   90.00
_cell.angle_gamma   90.00
#
_symmetry.space_group_name_H-M   'P 1'
#
loop_
_entity.id
_entity.type
_entity.pdbx_description
1 polymer ?
#
loop_
_entity_poly.entity_id
_entity_poly.type
_entity_poly.pdbx_seq_one_letter_code
_entity_poly.pdbx_strand_id
1 'polypeptide(L)'
;LNVYNEFPLDHVLIANETKKDKWLQKILSYMQHGWPDKLERSLLNVYAQHQDLEFVDGCLLYQDRVVVPYSLQKQILKLLHRNHSGITKIKQLARRTVYWFGMNCDIESFVKSCHVCCQMNVVPKQVPHSPWIPTTKPFARIHADFSPGAPSSTPLS
;
A
#
# COMPACT_ATOMS: atom_id res chain seq x y z
N LEU A 1 -13.24 0.49 -10.48
CA LEU A 1 -12.01 0.20 -11.24
C LEU A 1 -11.62 -1.23 -10.95
N ASN A 2 -11.99 -2.14 -11.85
CA ASN A 2 -11.68 -3.57 -11.71
C ASN A 2 -10.25 -3.78 -12.21
N VAL A 3 -9.29 -3.80 -11.29
CA VAL A 3 -7.86 -3.82 -11.62
C VAL A 3 -7.45 -5.14 -12.29
N TYR A 4 -8.24 -6.20 -12.11
CA TYR A 4 -8.12 -7.46 -12.83
C TYR A 4 -8.31 -7.33 -14.36
N ASN A 5 -9.10 -6.37 -14.85
CA ASN A 5 -9.31 -6.18 -16.29
C ASN A 5 -8.23 -5.30 -16.95
N GLU A 6 -7.53 -4.46 -16.18
CA GLU A 6 -6.45 -3.60 -16.70
C GLU A 6 -5.06 -4.23 -16.56
N PHE A 7 -4.97 -5.38 -15.87
CA PHE A 7 -3.70 -6.00 -15.54
C PHE A 7 -3.76 -7.52 -15.69
N PRO A 8 -3.57 -8.07 -16.91
CA PRO A 8 -3.20 -9.46 -17.05
C PRO A 8 -1.75 -9.58 -16.59
N LEU A 9 -1.54 -9.69 -15.28
CA LEU A 9 -0.34 -10.32 -14.75
C LEU A 9 -0.35 -11.75 -15.24
N ASP A 10 0.21 -11.95 -16.42
CA ASP A 10 0.35 -13.29 -16.94
C ASP A 10 1.31 -14.03 -16.01
N HIS A 11 0.80 -15.07 -15.35
CA HIS A 11 1.59 -15.95 -14.50
C HIS A 11 2.81 -16.50 -15.24
N VAL A 12 2.73 -16.68 -16.57
CA VAL A 12 3.88 -17.10 -17.39
C VAL A 12 4.99 -16.06 -17.38
N LEU A 13 4.64 -14.77 -17.50
CA LEU A 13 5.61 -13.68 -17.43
C LEU A 13 6.26 -13.63 -16.04
N ILE A 14 5.45 -13.71 -14.97
CA ILE A 14 5.96 -13.67 -13.60
C ILE A 14 6.87 -14.86 -13.34
N ALA A 15 6.49 -16.07 -13.75
CA ALA A 15 7.31 -17.26 -13.58
C ALA A 15 8.65 -17.13 -14.31
N ASN A 16 8.63 -16.60 -15.54
CA ASN A 16 9.85 -16.36 -16.32
C ASN A 16 10.76 -15.30 -15.69
N GLU A 17 10.20 -14.23 -15.14
CA GLU A 17 10.99 -13.19 -14.46
C GLU A 17 11.47 -13.64 -13.08
N THR A 18 10.68 -14.46 -12.37
CA THR A 18 11.08 -15.08 -11.09
C THR A 18 12.31 -15.97 -11.27
N LYS A 19 12.39 -16.71 -12.38
CA LYS A 19 13.58 -17.52 -12.73
C LYS A 19 14.84 -16.69 -12.92
N LYS A 20 14.72 -15.45 -13.41
CA LYS A 20 15.85 -14.54 -13.65
C LYS A 20 16.24 -13.76 -12.40
N ASP A 21 15.32 -13.59 -11.46
CA ASP A 21 15.53 -12.81 -10.24
C ASP A 21 16.39 -13.60 -9.23
N LYS A 22 17.68 -13.26 -9.18
CA LYS A 22 18.66 -13.91 -8.29
C LYS A 22 18.24 -13.88 -6.82
N TRP A 23 17.55 -12.83 -6.39
CA TRP A 23 17.15 -12.67 -4.99
C TRP A 23 15.98 -13.59 -4.66
N LEU A 24 14.99 -13.69 -5.55
CA LEU A 24 13.91 -14.68 -5.42
C LEU A 24 14.43 -16.12 -5.53
N GLN A 25 15.35 -16.41 -6.44
CA GLN A 25 15.99 -17.74 -6.55
C GLN A 25 16.72 -18.13 -5.26
N LYS A 26 17.37 -17.17 -4.58
CA LYS A 26 18.01 -17.39 -3.27
C LYS A 26 16.98 -17.80 -2.21
N ILE A 27 15.83 -17.13 -2.17
CA ILE A 27 14.73 -17.45 -1.23
C ILE A 27 14.16 -18.84 -1.52
N LEU A 28 13.90 -19.16 -2.79
CA LEU A 28 13.39 -20.48 -3.19
C LEU A 28 14.34 -21.60 -2.78
N SER A 29 15.66 -21.39 -2.91
CA SER A 29 16.66 -22.35 -2.45
C SER A 29 16.56 -22.60 -0.94
N TYR A 30 16.37 -21.56 -0.12
CA TYR A 30 16.20 -21.69 1.33
C TYR A 30 14.88 -22.33 1.72
N MET A 31 13.80 -22.07 0.98
CA MET A 31 12.52 -22.75 1.19
C MET A 31 12.64 -24.26 0.94
N GLN A 32 13.46 -24.67 -0.04
CA GLN A 32 13.64 -26.07 -0.39
C GLN A 32 14.65 -26.81 0.50
N HIS A 33 15.77 -26.18 0.84
CA HIS A 33 16.90 -26.84 1.53
C HIS A 33 17.03 -26.46 3.00
N GLY A 34 16.19 -25.54 3.49
CA GLY A 34 16.28 -24.98 4.83
C GLY A 34 17.00 -23.62 4.87
N TRP A 35 16.72 -22.87 5.92
CA TRP A 35 17.29 -21.55 6.16
C TRP A 35 18.65 -21.66 6.87
N PRO A 36 19.63 -20.80 6.55
CA PRO A 36 20.95 -20.83 7.19
C PRO A 36 20.90 -20.31 8.64
N ASP A 37 21.80 -20.83 9.49
CA ASP A 37 21.92 -20.38 10.89
C ASP A 37 22.26 -18.88 11.03
N LYS A 38 23.05 -18.36 10.09
CA LYS A 38 23.42 -16.94 10.02
C LYS A 38 22.78 -16.30 8.81
N LEU A 39 21.64 -15.65 9.02
CA LEU A 39 20.90 -14.98 7.97
C LEU A 39 21.35 -13.52 7.78
N GLU A 40 21.43 -13.09 6.52
CA GLU A 40 21.67 -11.68 6.16
C GLU A 40 20.51 -10.79 6.64
N ARG A 41 20.83 -9.56 7.07
CA ARG A 41 19.81 -8.60 7.55
C ARG A 41 18.70 -8.33 6.53
N SER A 42 19.04 -8.31 5.25
CA SER A 42 18.10 -8.12 4.14
C SER A 42 17.04 -9.22 4.03
N LEU A 43 17.33 -10.41 4.56
CA LEU A 43 16.45 -11.57 4.50
C LEU A 43 15.69 -11.82 5.81
N LEU A 44 15.98 -11.08 6.89
CA LEU A 44 15.29 -11.25 8.18
C LEU A 44 13.78 -11.05 8.05
N ASN A 45 13.34 -10.04 7.28
CA ASN A 45 11.92 -9.80 7.04
C ASN A 45 11.26 -10.92 6.22
N VAL A 46 12.02 -11.50 5.28
CA VAL A 46 11.56 -12.64 4.48
C VAL A 46 11.41 -13.87 5.38
N TYR A 47 12.42 -14.13 6.22
CA TYR A 47 12.39 -15.23 7.17
C TYR A 47 11.28 -15.07 8.20
N ALA A 48 11.00 -13.88 8.70
CA ALA A 48 9.88 -13.65 9.62
C ALA A 48 8.51 -14.05 8.99
N GLN A 49 8.44 -14.09 7.66
CA GLN A 49 7.23 -14.35 6.88
C GLN A 49 7.26 -15.71 6.15
N HIS A 50 8.30 -16.53 6.36
CA HIS A 50 8.55 -17.69 5.50
C HIS A 50 7.46 -18.76 5.53
N GLN A 51 6.71 -18.86 6.63
CA GLN A 51 5.62 -19.83 6.78
C GLN A 51 4.43 -19.51 5.87
N ASP A 52 4.28 -18.25 5.47
CA ASP A 52 3.23 -17.78 4.56
C ASP A 52 3.72 -17.73 3.10
N LEU A 53 4.93 -18.23 2.80
CA LEU A 53 5.47 -18.28 1.45
C LEU A 53 5.21 -19.63 0.81
N GLU A 54 4.72 -19.60 -0.42
CA GLU A 54 4.42 -20.79 -1.22
C GLU A 54 5.00 -20.65 -2.63
N PHE A 55 5.41 -21.77 -3.23
CA PHE A 55 5.89 -21.78 -4.61
C PHE A 55 4.96 -22.63 -5.47
N VAL A 56 4.23 -21.98 -6.38
CA VAL A 56 3.19 -22.59 -7.21
C VAL A 56 3.36 -22.12 -8.66
N ASP A 57 3.34 -23.05 -9.61
CA ASP A 57 3.41 -22.77 -11.06
C ASP A 57 4.54 -21.83 -11.48
N GLY A 58 5.71 -21.97 -10.84
CA GLY A 58 6.88 -21.14 -11.14
C GLY A 58 6.84 -19.74 -10.52
N CYS A 59 5.80 -19.40 -9.77
CA CYS A 59 5.64 -18.14 -9.07
C CYS A 59 5.84 -18.32 -7.56
N LEU A 60 6.48 -17.34 -6.92
CA LEU A 60 6.48 -17.24 -5.47
C LEU A 60 5.21 -16.48 -5.04
N LEU A 61 4.52 -17.00 -4.03
CA LEU A 61 3.34 -16.40 -3.43
C LEU A 61 3.63 -16.05 -1.97
N TYR A 62 3.01 -14.97 -1.50
CA TYR A 62 2.91 -14.63 -0.09
C TYR A 62 1.44 -14.54 0.26
N GLN A 63 0.96 -15.52 1.04
CA GLN A 63 -0.46 -15.78 1.23
C GLN A 63 -1.14 -16.00 -0.13
N ASP A 64 -2.17 -15.21 -0.45
CA ASP A 64 -2.95 -15.27 -1.69
C ASP A 64 -2.41 -14.35 -2.80
N ARG A 65 -1.23 -13.75 -2.63
CA ARG A 65 -0.69 -12.73 -3.55
C ARG A 65 0.59 -13.17 -4.19
N VAL A 66 0.71 -12.89 -5.48
CA VAL A 66 1.96 -13.14 -6.21
C VAL A 66 3.07 -12.18 -5.77
N VAL A 67 4.24 -12.74 -5.48
CA VAL A 67 5.46 -11.99 -5.22
C VAL A 67 6.05 -11.54 -6.54
N VAL A 68 6.15 -10.22 -6.70
CA VAL A 68 6.55 -9.57 -7.95
C VAL A 68 8.08 -9.50 -8.04
N PRO A 69 8.70 -10.08 -9.10
CA PRO A 69 10.12 -9.93 -9.39
C PRO A 69 10.53 -8.47 -9.57
N TYR A 70 11.77 -8.15 -9.21
CA TYR A 70 12.28 -6.77 -9.22
C TYR A 70 12.09 -6.06 -10.58
N SER A 71 12.26 -6.79 -11.68
CA SER A 71 12.10 -6.27 -13.05
C SER A 71 10.70 -5.72 -13.33
N LEU A 72 9.66 -6.28 -12.70
CA LEU A 72 8.26 -5.92 -12.94
C LEU A 72 7.73 -4.87 -11.96
N GLN A 73 8.39 -4.66 -10.81
CA GLN A 73 7.91 -3.75 -9.75
C GLN A 73 7.70 -2.31 -10.26
N LYS A 74 8.64 -1.78 -11.07
CA LYS A 74 8.52 -0.41 -11.62
C LYS A 74 7.32 -0.24 -12.55
N GLN A 75 7.00 -1.27 -13.34
CA GLN A 75 5.85 -1.24 -14.23
C GLN A 75 4.55 -1.26 -13.43
N ILE A 76 4.48 -2.10 -12.40
CA ILE A 76 3.34 -2.17 -11.48
C ILE A 76 3.13 -0.84 -10.76
N LEU A 77 4.19 -0.23 -10.23
CA LEU A 77 4.12 1.08 -9.58
C LEU A 77 3.53 2.15 -10.50
N LYS A 78 3.97 2.20 -11.77
CA LYS A 78 3.42 3.12 -12.78
C LYS A 78 1.92 2.90 -13.02
N LEU A 79 1.50 1.64 -13.11
CA LEU A 79 0.10 1.28 -13.34
C LEU A 79 -0.79 1.65 -12.16
N LEU A 80 -0.38 1.28 -10.94
CA LEU A 80 -1.09 1.65 -9.71
C LEU A 80 -1.20 3.17 -9.54
N HIS A 81 -0.22 3.90 -10.05
CA HIS A 81 -0.15 5.36 -9.99
C HIS A 81 -0.84 6.09 -11.14
N ARG A 82 -1.32 5.40 -12.18
CA ARG A 82 -1.81 6.01 -13.44
C ARG A 82 -2.83 7.14 -13.25
N ASN A 83 -3.71 7.03 -12.27
CA ASN A 83 -4.77 8.00 -11.99
C ASN A 83 -4.39 9.00 -10.88
N HIS A 84 -3.10 9.14 -10.54
CA HIS A 84 -2.60 9.98 -9.43
C HIS A 84 -3.40 9.82 -8.13
N SER A 85 -3.93 8.62 -7.91
CA SER A 85 -4.74 8.32 -6.73
C SER A 85 -3.87 8.49 -5.50
N GLY A 86 -4.39 9.15 -4.46
CA GLY A 86 -3.63 9.39 -3.23
C GLY A 86 -2.98 8.12 -2.68
N ILE A 87 -1.84 8.27 -2.00
CA ILE A 87 -0.98 7.15 -1.58
C ILE A 87 -1.73 6.02 -0.85
N THR A 88 -2.72 6.37 -0.03
CA THR A 88 -3.55 5.40 0.68
C THR A 88 -4.31 4.49 -0.28
N LYS A 89 -4.87 5.03 -1.37
CA LYS A 89 -5.59 4.25 -2.38
C LYS A 89 -4.64 3.34 -3.15
N ILE A 90 -3.45 3.83 -3.51
CA ILE A 90 -2.40 3.03 -4.17
C ILE A 90 -1.97 1.86 -3.28
N LYS A 91 -1.71 2.11 -1.99
CA LYS A 91 -1.36 1.06 -1.02
C LYS A 91 -2.48 0.04 -0.84
N GLN A 92 -3.73 0.49 -0.72
CA GLN A 92 -4.88 -0.41 -0.60
C GLN A 92 -5.04 -1.29 -1.84
N LEU A 93 -4.83 -0.74 -3.03
CA LEU A 93 -4.93 -1.50 -4.26
C LEU A 93 -3.80 -2.52 -4.38
N ALA A 94 -2.55 -2.10 -4.17
CA ALA A 94 -1.39 -2.98 -4.22
C ALA A 94 -1.55 -4.18 -3.28
N ARG A 95 -1.96 -3.93 -2.03
CA ARG A 95 -2.16 -4.97 -1.00
C ARG A 95 -3.22 -6.01 -1.33
N ARG A 96 -4.11 -5.74 -2.28
CA ARG A 96 -5.14 -6.68 -2.73
C ARG A 96 -4.70 -7.52 -3.92
N THR A 97 -3.70 -7.07 -4.68
CA THR A 97 -3.38 -7.66 -5.98
C THR A 97 -1.98 -8.26 -6.05
N VAL A 98 -1.01 -7.70 -5.34
CA VAL A 98 0.41 -8.03 -5.51
C VAL A 98 1.18 -7.88 -4.20
N TYR A 99 2.35 -8.51 -4.13
CA TYR A 99 3.27 -8.35 -3.01
C TYR A 99 4.72 -8.25 -3.50
N TRP A 100 5.56 -7.54 -2.76
CA TRP A 100 7.01 -7.72 -2.75
C TRP A 100 7.57 -7.14 -1.46
N PHE A 101 8.77 -7.58 -1.09
CA PHE A 101 9.41 -7.14 0.14
C PHE A 101 9.83 -5.68 0.02
N GLY A 102 9.40 -4.86 0.97
CA GLY A 102 9.62 -3.41 0.93
C GLY A 102 8.59 -2.61 0.11
N MET A 103 7.52 -3.24 -0.41
CA MET A 103 6.51 -2.60 -1.25
C MET A 103 5.96 -1.27 -0.73
N ASN A 104 5.70 -1.14 0.58
CA ASN A 104 5.21 0.13 1.12
C ASN A 104 6.22 1.28 0.96
N CYS A 105 7.51 1.01 1.17
CA CYS A 105 8.59 1.99 1.02
C CYS A 105 8.77 2.39 -0.45
N ASP A 106 8.66 1.43 -1.36
CA ASP A 106 8.77 1.69 -2.80
C ASP A 106 7.60 2.53 -3.31
N ILE A 107 6.37 2.21 -2.87
CA ILE A 107 5.18 3.01 -3.18
C ILE A 107 5.35 4.44 -2.67
N GLU A 108 5.81 4.63 -1.43
CA GLU A 108 6.05 5.97 -0.87
C GLU A 108 7.08 6.76 -1.68
N SER A 109 8.21 6.14 -1.98
CA SER A 109 9.28 6.75 -2.75
C SER A 109 8.81 7.12 -4.17
N PHE A 110 8.04 6.23 -4.80
CA PHE A 110 7.48 6.46 -6.13
C PHE A 110 6.49 7.64 -6.14
N VAL A 111 5.54 7.68 -5.20
CA VAL A 111 4.55 8.76 -5.12
C VAL A 111 5.20 10.11 -4.80
N LYS A 112 6.20 10.13 -3.91
CA LYS A 112 6.98 11.35 -3.57
C LYS A 112 7.76 11.88 -4.77
N SER A 113 8.15 11.03 -5.71
CA SER A 113 8.80 11.45 -6.95
C SER A 113 7.84 12.06 -7.98
N CYS A 114 6.53 11.91 -7.81
CA CYS A 114 5.54 12.42 -8.75
C CYS A 114 5.15 13.87 -8.45
N HIS A 115 5.41 14.76 -9.42
CA HIS A 115 5.09 16.18 -9.32
C HIS A 115 3.60 16.45 -9.07
N VAL A 116 2.70 15.76 -9.79
CA VAL A 116 1.24 15.92 -9.66
C VAL A 116 0.77 15.51 -8.26
N CYS A 117 1.24 14.36 -7.75
CA CYS A 117 0.86 13.92 -6.41
C CYS A 117 1.43 14.83 -5.30
N CYS A 118 2.60 15.43 -5.51
CA CYS A 118 3.16 16.41 -4.58
C CYS A 118 2.32 17.69 -4.52
N GLN A 119 1.84 18.20 -5.65
CA GLN A 119 0.96 19.37 -5.69
C GLN A 119 -0.40 19.10 -5.01
N MET A 120 -0.95 17.89 -5.18
CA MET A 120 -2.24 17.52 -4.59
C MET A 120 -2.15 17.23 -3.07
N ASN A 121 -0.95 16.94 -2.55
CA ASN A 121 -0.68 16.69 -1.13
C ASN A 121 -0.22 17.94 -0.37
N VAL A 122 -0.50 19.14 -0.89
CA VAL A 122 -0.23 20.38 -0.14
C VAL A 122 -1.13 20.39 1.09
N VAL A 123 -0.53 20.14 2.25
CA VAL A 123 -1.16 20.43 3.54
C VAL A 123 -1.46 21.93 3.54
N PRO A 124 -2.71 22.37 3.70
CA PRO A 124 -2.99 23.78 3.83
C PRO A 124 -2.14 24.32 4.98
N LYS A 125 -1.32 25.35 4.70
CA LYS A 125 -0.61 26.07 5.76
C LYS A 125 -1.63 26.37 6.84
N GLN A 126 -1.35 25.98 8.08
CA GLN A 126 -2.18 26.38 9.20
C GLN A 126 -2.30 27.89 9.13
N VAL A 127 -3.49 28.36 8.79
CA VAL A 127 -3.79 29.78 8.79
C VAL A 127 -3.65 30.18 10.25
N PRO A 128 -2.87 31.23 10.59
CA PRO A 128 -2.83 31.73 11.96
C PRO A 128 -4.28 31.88 12.42
N HIS A 129 -4.63 31.24 13.53
CA HIS A 129 -5.97 31.36 14.09
C HIS A 129 -6.31 32.84 14.18
N SER A 130 -7.33 33.29 13.44
CA SER A 130 -7.80 34.66 13.58
C SER A 130 -8.18 34.85 15.05
N PRO A 131 -7.64 35.86 15.75
CA PRO A 131 -7.97 36.06 17.15
C PRO A 131 -9.48 36.21 17.29
N TRP A 132 -10.04 35.45 18.22
CA TRP A 132 -11.45 35.51 18.55
C TRP A 132 -11.76 36.90 19.11
N ILE A 133 -12.49 37.72 18.36
CA ILE A 133 -12.89 39.06 18.82
C ILE A 133 -13.92 38.87 19.94
N PRO A 134 -13.63 39.30 21.19
CA PRO A 134 -14.57 39.22 22.29
C PRO A 134 -15.76 40.15 22.03
N THR A 135 -16.97 39.68 22.35
CA THR A 135 -18.20 40.48 22.21
C THR A 135 -18.29 41.51 23.33
N THR A 136 -18.55 42.77 22.98
CA THR A 136 -18.68 43.88 23.94
C THR A 136 -20.10 44.05 24.49
N LYS A 137 -21.09 43.32 23.98
CA LYS A 137 -22.50 43.44 24.37
C LYS A 137 -23.20 42.06 24.40
N PRO A 138 -24.20 41.86 25.27
CA PRO A 138 -25.05 40.66 25.25
C PRO A 138 -25.69 40.46 23.87
N PHE A 139 -25.82 39.19 23.43
CA PHE A 139 -26.40 38.78 22.14
C PHE A 139 -25.70 39.28 20.86
N ALA A 140 -24.50 39.87 20.95
CA ALA A 140 -23.78 40.38 19.79
C ALA A 140 -23.29 39.27 18.81
N ARG A 141 -23.21 38.02 19.26
CA ARG A 141 -22.89 36.87 18.41
C ARG A 141 -23.49 35.60 19.01
N ILE A 142 -24.19 34.80 18.19
CA ILE A 142 -24.79 33.52 18.57
C ILE A 142 -24.21 32.46 17.62
N HIS A 143 -23.65 31.40 18.19
CA HIS A 143 -23.22 30.22 17.44
C HIS A 143 -24.16 29.07 17.78
N ALA A 144 -24.79 28.49 16.77
CA ALA A 144 -25.57 27.28 16.90
C ALA A 144 -24.90 26.20 16.07
N ASP A 145 -24.68 25.06 16.69
CA ASP A 145 -24.26 23.84 15.99
C ASP A 145 -25.37 22.80 16.16
N PHE A 146 -25.66 22.08 15.10
CA PHE A 146 -26.70 21.06 15.08
C PHE A 146 -26.05 19.70 14.89
N SER A 147 -26.11 18.87 15.93
CA SER A 147 -25.73 17.46 15.84
C SER A 147 -26.96 16.62 15.52
N PRO A 148 -27.04 15.96 14.35
CA PRO A 148 -28.11 15.01 14.08
C PRO A 148 -28.00 13.85 15.08
N GLY A 149 -29.06 13.60 15.85
CA GLY A 149 -29.08 12.61 16.93
C GLY A 149 -28.71 11.20 16.49
N ALA A 150 -28.04 10.48 17.39
CA ALA A 150 -27.72 9.06 17.22
C ALA A 150 -28.99 8.23 16.99
N PRO A 151 -28.94 7.17 16.15
CA PRO A 151 -30.11 6.33 15.89
C PRO A 151 -30.60 5.69 17.19
N SER A 152 -31.88 5.86 17.49
CA SER A 152 -32.53 5.24 18.65
C SER A 152 -32.45 3.72 18.50
N SER A 153 -31.85 3.06 19.48
CA SER A 153 -31.94 1.62 19.65
C SER A 153 -33.41 1.22 19.81
N THR A 154 -34.00 0.65 18.75
CA THR A 154 -35.27 -0.08 18.85
C THR A 154 -35.05 -1.30 19.75
N PRO A 155 -35.82 -1.47 20.85
CA PRO A 155 -35.82 -2.73 21.57
C PRO A 155 -36.50 -3.77 20.69
N LEU A 156 -35.85 -4.92 20.52
CA LEU A 156 -36.47 -6.12 19.96
C LEU A 156 -37.62 -6.56 20.89
N SER A 157 -38.79 -6.79 20.32
CA SER A 157 -39.84 -7.66 20.86
C SER A 157 -40.46 -8.42 19.70
#